data_AF-X1J508-F1
#
_entry.id   AF-X1J508-F1
#
_cell.length_a   1.000
_cell.length_b   1.000
_cell.length_c   1.000
_cell.angle_alpha   90.00
_cell.angle_beta   90.00
_cell.angle_gamma   90.00
#
_symmetry.space_group_name_H-M   'P 1'
#
loop_
_entity.id
_entity.type
_entity.pdbx_description
1 polymer ?
#
loop_
_entity_poly.entity_id
_entity_poly.type
_entity_poly.pdbx_seq_one_letter_code
_entity_poly.pdbx_strand_id
1 'polypeptide(L)' 'MKCSPFTTDRLILREFTGPDWKAVHEYASDPDVVRYLTWGPNSQKDSHVFIQRVISYQKDDPRRDHEFAVILKKEDRL' A
#
# COMPACT_ATOMS: atom_id res chain seq x y z
N MET A 1 -2.55 -3.88 -17.96
CA MET A 1 -1.16 -4.40 -18.08
C MET A 1 -0.68 -4.74 -16.67
N LYS A 2 0.01 -5.87 -16.43
CA LYS A 2 0.67 -6.10 -15.13
C LYS A 2 1.99 -5.33 -15.11
N CYS A 3 2.16 -4.38 -14.20
CA CYS A 3 3.45 -3.73 -13.98
C CYS A 3 4.40 -4.70 -13.25
N SER A 4 5.63 -4.84 -13.78
CA SER A 4 6.69 -5.59 -13.11
C SER A 4 7.18 -4.83 -11.86
N PRO A 5 7.56 -5.51 -10.78
CA PRO A 5 8.06 -4.85 -9.58
C PRO A 5 9.38 -4.14 -9.84
N PHE A 6 9.57 -2.97 -9.24
CA PHE A 6 10.84 -2.23 -9.25
C PHE A 6 11.68 -2.64 -8.03
N THR A 7 12.99 -2.80 -8.20
CA THR A 7 13.86 -3.29 -7.12
C THR A 7 15.10 -2.42 -6.95
N THR A 8 15.49 -2.22 -5.69
CA THR A 8 16.75 -1.56 -5.28
C THR A 8 17.60 -2.53 -4.48
N ASP A 9 18.75 -2.13 -3.96
CA ASP A 9 19.59 -3.00 -3.11
C ASP A 9 18.82 -3.58 -1.92
N ARG A 10 17.92 -2.79 -1.31
CA ARG A 10 17.22 -3.17 -0.07
C ARG A 10 15.72 -3.37 -0.22
N LEU A 11 15.10 -2.81 -1.25
CA LEU A 11 13.64 -2.71 -1.35
C LEU A 11 13.09 -3.34 -2.63
N ILE A 12 11.85 -3.83 -2.54
CA ILE A 12 11.00 -4.20 -3.68
C ILE A 12 9.77 -3.30 -3.64
N LEU A 13 9.49 -2.59 -4.72
CA LEU A 13 8.26 -1.84 -4.93
C LEU A 13 7.37 -2.67 -5.84
N ARG A 14 6.23 -3.11 -5.32
CA ARG A 14 5.26 -3.94 -6.07
C ARG A 14 3.85 -3.38 -5.95
N GLU A 15 2.98 -3.78 -6.86
CA GLU A 15 1.55 -3.48 -6.73
C GLU A 15 0.98 -4.03 -5.42
N PHE A 16 0.08 -3.27 -4.82
CA PHE A 16 -0.72 -3.75 -3.70
C PHE A 16 -1.65 -4.88 -4.15
N THR A 17 -1.86 -5.82 -3.25
CA THR A 17 -2.76 -6.95 -3.38
C THR A 17 -3.79 -6.94 -2.25
N GLY A 18 -4.90 -7.66 -2.44
CA GLY A 18 -5.95 -7.76 -1.43
C GLY A 18 -5.43 -8.08 -0.03
N PRO A 19 -4.57 -9.09 0.16
CA PRO A 19 -4.01 -9.46 1.47
C PRO A 19 -3.18 -8.40 2.18
N ASP A 20 -2.64 -7.39 1.47
CA ASP A 20 -1.79 -6.35 2.06
C ASP A 20 -2.54 -5.43 3.04
N TRP A 21 -3.88 -5.50 3.08
CA TRP A 21 -4.70 -4.67 3.97
C TRP A 21 -4.31 -4.78 5.44
N LYS A 22 -3.85 -5.95 5.89
CA LYS A 22 -3.44 -6.16 7.29
C LYS A 22 -2.19 -5.37 7.64
N ALA A 23 -1.15 -5.48 6.80
CA ALA A 23 0.10 -4.74 6.98
C ALA A 23 -0.14 -3.23 6.84
N VAL A 24 -1.00 -2.81 5.91
CA VAL A 24 -1.42 -1.41 5.82
C VAL A 24 -2.14 -0.94 7.08
N HIS A 25 -3.05 -1.75 7.61
CA HIS A 25 -3.78 -1.40 8.82
C HIS A 25 -2.87 -1.25 10.04
N GLU A 26 -1.82 -2.08 10.14
CA GLU A 26 -0.86 -2.04 11.27
C GLU A 26 -0.29 -0.63 11.46
N TYR A 27 0.24 -0.01 10.41
CA TYR A 27 0.76 1.36 10.52
C TYR A 27 -0.34 2.42 10.41
N ALA A 28 -1.39 2.19 9.62
CA ALA A 28 -2.41 3.22 9.38
C ALA A 28 -3.39 3.40 10.56
N SER A 29 -3.43 2.45 11.49
CA SER A 29 -4.20 2.55 12.73
C SER A 29 -3.42 3.16 13.90
N ASP A 30 -2.10 3.33 13.76
CA ASP A 30 -1.24 3.91 14.79
C ASP A 30 -1.36 5.46 14.78
N PRO A 31 -1.87 6.09 15.86
CA PRO A 31 -1.99 7.55 15.96
C PRO A 31 -0.66 8.30 15.79
N ASP A 32 0.47 7.70 16.16
CA ASP A 32 1.79 8.34 16.02
C ASP A 32 2.24 8.38 14.55
N VAL A 33 1.92 7.34 13.78
CA VAL A 33 2.22 7.28 12.33
C VAL A 33 1.38 8.31 11.57
N VAL A 34 0.09 8.41 11.89
CA VAL A 34 -0.85 9.23 11.13
C VAL A 34 -0.99 10.67 11.63
N ARG A 35 -0.25 11.04 12.68
CA ARG A 35 -0.34 12.34 13.37
C ARG A 35 -0.33 13.56 12.46
N TYR A 36 0.40 13.49 11.34
CA TYR A 36 0.56 14.59 10.38
C TYR A 36 -0.03 14.30 9.00
N LEU A 37 -0.80 13.22 8.88
CA LEU A 37 -1.42 12.79 7.63
C LEU A 37 -2.86 13.27 7.57
N THR A 38 -3.40 13.38 6.36
CA THR A 38 -4.79 13.84 6.14
C THR A 38 -5.82 12.72 6.34
N TRP A 39 -5.40 11.59 6.90
CA TRP A 39 -6.18 10.37 7.06
C TRP A 39 -5.77 9.66 8.35
N GLY A 40 -6.62 8.74 8.80
CA GLY A 40 -6.40 7.93 9.98
C GLY A 40 -6.79 8.59 11.32
N PRO A 41 -6.63 7.87 12.45
CA PRO A 41 -6.30 6.44 12.52
C PRO A 41 -7.35 5.58 11.82
N ASN A 42 -6.92 4.73 10.90
CA ASN A 42 -7.83 3.97 10.06
C ASN A 42 -8.45 2.83 10.86
N SER A 43 -9.74 2.57 10.66
CA SER A 43 -10.34 1.28 11.01
C SER A 43 -9.88 0.18 10.03
N GLN A 44 -10.16 -1.09 10.36
CA GLN A 44 -9.93 -2.20 9.42
C GLN A 44 -10.71 -2.00 8.11
N LYS A 45 -11.94 -1.47 8.22
CA LYS A 45 -12.78 -1.16 7.06
C LYS A 45 -12.13 -0.10 6.17
N ASP A 46 -11.59 0.97 6.75
CA ASP A 46 -10.91 2.03 5.99
C ASP A 46 -9.68 1.49 5.25
N SER A 47 -8.94 0.59 5.91
CA SER A 47 -7.76 -0.06 5.32
C SER A 47 -8.13 -0.99 4.16
N HIS A 48 -9.22 -1.74 4.29
CA HIS A 48 -9.80 -2.51 3.18
C HIS A 48 -10.22 -1.61 2.02
N VAL A 49 -10.94 -0.51 2.30
CA VAL A 49 -11.39 0.45 1.27
C VAL A 49 -10.19 1.07 0.55
N PHE A 50 -9.15 1.44 1.28
CA PHE A 50 -7.90 1.94 0.70
C PHE A 50 -7.27 0.93 -0.27
N ILE A 51 -7.07 -0.33 0.15
CA ILE A 51 -6.50 -1.36 -0.71
C ILE A 51 -7.35 -1.61 -1.96
N GLN A 52 -8.67 -1.70 -1.82
CA GLN A 52 -9.55 -1.88 -2.98
C GLN A 52 -9.46 -0.70 -3.96
N ARG A 53 -9.40 0.53 -3.45
CA ARG A 53 -9.24 1.73 -4.27
C ARG A 53 -7.91 1.73 -5.01
N VAL A 54 -6.81 1.43 -4.33
CA VAL A 54 -5.49 1.34 -4.97
C VAL A 54 -5.45 0.24 -6.04
N ILE A 55 -6.05 -0.92 -5.79
CA ILE A 55 -6.16 -1.99 -6.79
C ILE A 55 -6.99 -1.55 -7.99
N SER A 56 -8.02 -0.71 -7.79
CA SER A 56 -8.81 -0.18 -8.91
C SER A 56 -7.97 0.73 -9.80
N TYR A 57 -7.12 1.60 -9.23
CA TYR A 57 -6.23 2.49 -9.98
C TYR A 57 -5.26 1.74 -10.91
N GLN A 58 -4.88 0.51 -10.55
CA GLN A 58 -4.00 -0.33 -11.39
C GLN A 58 -4.60 -0.66 -12.76
N LYS A 59 -5.92 -0.50 -12.93
CA LYS A 59 -6.65 -0.80 -14.17
C LYS A 59 -6.97 0.45 -15.00
N ASP A 60 -6.68 1.63 -14.49
CA ASP A 60 -6.99 2.89 -15.17
C ASP A 60 -6.10 3.10 -16.40
N ASP A 61 -6.66 3.73 -17.45
CA ASP A 61 -5.96 4.09 -18.67
C ASP A 61 -6.42 5.48 -19.18
N PRO A 62 -5.59 6.55 -19.07
CA PRO A 62 -4.28 6.55 -18.45
C PRO A 62 -4.37 6.48 -16.92
N ARG A 63 -3.54 5.64 -16.30
CA ARG A 63 -3.38 5.61 -14.83
C ARG A 63 -2.76 6.93 -14.35
N ARG A 64 -3.37 7.53 -13.32
CA ARG A 64 -2.92 8.79 -12.70
C ARG A 64 -2.36 8.58 -11.30
N ASP A 65 -2.87 7.60 -10.58
CA ASP A 65 -2.50 7.31 -9.20
C ASP A 65 -1.66 6.04 -9.10
N HIS A 66 -0.46 6.17 -8.52
CA HIS A 66 0.52 5.09 -8.39
C HIS A 66 0.92 4.90 -6.93
N GLU A 67 0.26 3.96 -6.27
CA GLU A 67 0.53 3.58 -4.89
C GLU A 67 1.16 2.18 -4.89
N PHE A 68 2.34 2.03 -4.29
CA PHE A 68 3.11 0.80 -4.28
C PHE A 68 3.39 0.31 -2.86
N ALA A 69 3.29 -1.01 -2.68
CA ALA A 69 3.77 -1.68 -1.48
C ALA A 69 5.31 -1.69 -1.49
N VAL A 70 5.93 -1.18 -0.42
CA VAL A 70 7.38 -1.13 -0.26
C VAL A 70 7.82 -2.25 0.67
N ILE A 71 8.50 -3.26 0.12
CA ILE A 71 8.91 -4.44 0.86
C ILE A 71 10.39 -4.37 1.20
N LEU A 72 10.75 -4.61 2.46
CA LEU A 72 12.13 -4.80 2.86
C LEU A 72 12.61 -6.20 2.49
N LYS A 73 13.55 -6.30 1.54
CA LYS A 73 14.04 -7.58 0.96
C LYS A 73 14.51 -8.59 2.00
N LYS A 74 15.12 -8.11 3.08
CA LYS A 74 15.71 -8.96 4.12
C LYS A 74 14.65 -9.78 4.88
N GLU A 75 13.45 -9.23 5.02
CA GLU A 75 12.41 -9.74 5.91
C GLU A 75 11.13 -10.14 5.15
N ASP A 76 11.07 -9.85 3.86
CA ASP A 76 9.86 -9.96 3.02
C ASP A 76 8.63 -9.33 3.68
N ARG A 77 8.87 -8.17 4.31
CA ARG A 77 7.87 -7.46 5.11
C ARG A 77 7.50 -6.14 4.43
N LEU A 78 6.18 -5.95 4.30
CA LEU A 78 5.54 -4.68 4.00
C LEU A 78 5.48 -3.82 5.27
#